data_AF-A0A060RLS1-F1
#
_entry.id   AF-A0A060RLS1-F1
#
_cell.length_a   1.000
_cell.length_b   1.000
_cell.length_c   1.000
_cell.angle_alpha   90.00
_cell.angle_beta   90.00
_cell.angle_gamma   90.00
#
_symmetry.space_group_name_H-M   'P 1'
#
loop_
_entity.id
_entity.type
_entity.pdbx_description
1 polymer ?
#
loop_
_entity_poly.entity_id
_entity_poly.type
_entity_poly.pdbx_seq_one_letter_code
_entity_poly.pdbx_strand_id
1 'polypeptide(L)'
;MVRNNLYDQLRNSEPLGFIDPFTDLGEFDIVQMKFKAPVHQLKNKYSGQPYSKKWQSKIEEMRQLYLQYQLSLREDNKKDKYYRHPKTKLSKEHINEIVTTYLKLGFTFRDIEKRVSIAYQTLRNHWNRSDYIQTVETEVYLKSDLSDGYYLPGTSLPKSMKVN
;
A
#
# COMPACT_ATOMS: atom_id res chain seq x y z
N MET A 1 -8.41 -22.93 -0.59
CA MET A 1 -8.14 -21.99 0.52
C MET A 1 -6.95 -22.54 1.28
N VAL A 2 -5.83 -21.81 1.33
CA VAL A 2 -4.68 -22.21 2.16
C VAL A 2 -5.12 -22.06 3.61
N ARG A 3 -5.31 -23.16 4.33
CA ARG A 3 -5.56 -23.11 5.78
C ARG A 3 -4.32 -22.55 6.44
N ASN A 4 -4.45 -21.40 7.09
CA ASN A 4 -3.34 -20.76 7.78
C ASN A 4 -3.04 -21.59 9.03
N ASN A 5 -1.93 -22.34 9.04
CA ASN A 5 -1.54 -23.22 10.16
C ASN A 5 -1.53 -22.46 11.50
N LEU A 6 -1.17 -21.17 11.48
CA LEU A 6 -1.20 -20.28 12.63
C LEU A 6 -2.61 -20.04 13.18
N TYR A 7 -3.63 -19.97 12.33
CA TYR A 7 -5.03 -19.86 12.77
C TYR A 7 -5.48 -21.12 13.50
N ASP A 8 -5.14 -22.30 12.96
CA ASP A 8 -5.48 -23.57 13.59
C ASP A 8 -4.73 -23.78 14.90
N GLN A 9 -3.45 -23.39 14.97
CA GLN A 9 -2.66 -23.39 16.21
C GLN A 9 -3.24 -22.44 17.26
N LEU A 10 -3.61 -21.22 16.86
CA LEU A 10 -4.21 -20.25 17.77
C LEU A 10 -5.57 -20.75 18.28
N ARG A 11 -6.42 -21.28 17.40
CA ARG A 11 -7.73 -21.86 17.76
C ARG A 11 -7.60 -23.05 18.73
N ASN A 12 -6.57 -23.87 18.55
CA ASN A 12 -6.33 -25.05 19.39
C ASN A 12 -5.44 -24.77 20.61
N SER A 13 -4.96 -23.54 20.79
CA SER A 13 -4.05 -23.17 21.88
C SER A 13 -4.69 -23.24 23.26
N GLU A 14 -6.02 -23.19 23.32
CA GLU A 14 -6.81 -23.29 24.54
C GLU A 14 -8.02 -24.22 24.30
N PRO A 15 -7.86 -25.54 24.56
CA PRO A 15 -8.89 -26.52 24.25
C PRO A 15 -10.04 -26.55 25.27
N LEU A 16 -9.90 -25.90 26.44
CA LEU A 16 -10.91 -25.96 27.50
C LEU A 16 -11.97 -24.86 27.37
N GLY A 17 -11.75 -23.85 26.52
CA GLY A 17 -12.71 -22.77 26.23
C GLY A 17 -12.83 -21.71 27.32
N PHE A 18 -11.92 -21.67 28.29
CA PHE A 18 -11.86 -20.66 29.33
C PHE A 18 -11.39 -19.31 28.81
N ILE A 19 -10.52 -19.29 27.79
CA ILE A 19 -10.01 -18.05 27.19
C ILE A 19 -10.15 -18.18 25.69
N ASP A 20 -10.94 -17.30 25.09
CA ASP A 20 -11.04 -17.19 23.64
C ASP A 20 -9.81 -16.45 23.08
N PRO A 21 -8.97 -17.10 22.25
CA PRO A 21 -7.78 -16.50 21.67
C PRO A 21 -8.04 -15.29 20.76
N PHE A 22 -9.29 -15.03 20.35
CA PHE A 22 -9.62 -13.92 19.48
C PHE A 22 -10.29 -12.75 20.19
N THR A 23 -10.92 -12.98 21.34
CA THR A 23 -11.69 -11.94 22.05
C THR A 23 -11.11 -11.62 23.43
N ASP A 24 -10.59 -12.61 24.15
CA ASP A 24 -10.19 -12.46 25.56
C ASP A 24 -8.73 -12.03 25.76
N LEU A 25 -7.95 -11.90 24.68
CA LEU A 25 -6.57 -11.42 24.74
C LEU A 25 -6.47 -9.89 24.96
N GLY A 26 -7.59 -9.18 24.97
CA GLY A 26 -7.69 -7.72 25.13
C GLY A 26 -7.63 -6.96 23.81
N GLU A 27 -7.76 -5.63 23.88
CA GLU A 27 -7.80 -4.79 22.68
C GLU A 27 -6.46 -4.77 21.94
N PHE A 28 -6.50 -5.18 20.67
CA PHE A 28 -5.36 -5.18 19.76
C PHE A 28 -5.42 -3.98 18.82
N ASP A 29 -4.37 -3.16 18.80
CA ASP A 29 -4.18 -2.12 17.81
C ASP A 29 -3.54 -2.73 16.56
N ILE A 30 -4.38 -2.90 15.52
CA ILE A 30 -3.96 -3.43 14.23
C ILE A 30 -2.90 -2.53 13.59
N VAL A 31 -2.97 -1.21 13.73
CA VAL A 31 -2.05 -0.27 13.08
C VAL A 31 -0.65 -0.43 13.66
N GLN A 32 -0.54 -0.37 14.99
CA GLN A 32 0.73 -0.48 15.71
C GLN A 32 1.21 -1.92 15.91
N MET A 33 0.36 -2.92 15.63
CA MET A 33 0.59 -4.34 15.85
C MET A 33 0.92 -4.65 17.32
N LYS A 34 0.17 -4.05 18.25
CA LYS A 34 0.40 -4.19 19.70
C LYS A 34 -0.91 -4.26 20.46
N PHE A 35 -0.89 -4.96 21.59
CA PHE A 35 -2.00 -4.93 22.55
C PHE A 35 -1.95 -3.63 23.35
N LYS A 36 -3.09 -2.97 23.52
CA LYS A 36 -3.17 -1.69 24.24
C LYS A 36 -2.83 -1.83 25.73
N ALA A 37 -3.31 -2.91 26.36
CA ALA A 37 -3.14 -3.15 27.78
C ALA A 37 -2.22 -4.36 28.04
N PRO A 38 -1.38 -4.31 29.08
CA PRO A 38 -0.56 -5.44 29.51
C PRO A 38 -1.44 -6.56 30.09
N VAL A 39 -0.93 -7.80 30.08
CA VAL A 39 -1.71 -8.99 30.44
C VAL A 39 -2.20 -8.96 31.90
N HIS A 40 -1.40 -8.42 32.82
CA HIS A 40 -1.75 -8.35 34.25
C HIS A 40 -2.95 -7.43 34.55
N GLN A 41 -3.32 -6.54 33.61
CA GLN A 41 -4.50 -5.67 33.73
C GLN A 41 -5.76 -6.32 33.14
N LEU A 42 -5.63 -7.46 32.45
CA LEU A 42 -6.78 -8.17 31.92
C LEU A 42 -7.59 -8.79 33.05
N LYS A 43 -8.90 -8.56 32.99
CA LYS A 43 -9.87 -9.16 33.90
C LYS A 43 -10.50 -10.38 33.22
N ASN A 44 -10.67 -11.43 34.00
CA ASN A 44 -11.38 -12.62 33.56
C ASN A 44 -12.87 -12.28 33.41
N LYS A 45 -13.45 -12.63 32.25
CA LYS A 45 -14.88 -12.43 31.95
C LYS A 45 -15.82 -13.12 32.94
N TYR A 46 -15.39 -14.23 33.54
CA TYR A 46 -16.22 -15.02 34.45
C TYR A 46 -16.14 -14.55 35.91
N SER A 47 -14.96 -14.16 36.39
CA SER A 47 -14.77 -13.78 37.79
C SER A 47 -14.71 -12.27 38.03
N GLY A 48 -14.51 -11.46 36.98
CA GLY A 48 -14.26 -10.02 37.09
C GLY A 48 -12.92 -9.67 37.75
N GLN A 49 -12.14 -10.67 38.18
CA GLN A 49 -10.85 -10.52 38.83
C GLN A 49 -9.71 -10.63 37.79
N PRO A 50 -8.51 -10.11 38.09
CA PRO A 50 -7.34 -10.32 37.25
C PRO A 50 -7.02 -11.81 37.07
N TYR A 51 -6.53 -12.19 35.89
CA TYR A 51 -6.07 -13.56 35.64
C TYR A 51 -4.95 -13.96 36.61
N SER A 52 -4.92 -15.25 36.99
CA SER A 52 -3.81 -15.79 37.80
C SER A 52 -2.51 -15.80 37.01
N LYS A 53 -1.34 -15.80 37.67
CA LYS A 53 -0.04 -15.78 37.00
C LYS A 53 0.13 -16.87 35.93
N LYS A 54 -0.38 -18.09 36.19
CA LYS A 54 -0.36 -19.20 35.22
C LYS A 54 -1.13 -18.86 33.95
N TRP A 55 -2.32 -18.29 34.10
CA TRP A 55 -3.15 -17.86 32.98
C TRP A 55 -2.57 -16.63 32.27
N GLN A 56 -1.92 -15.72 32.99
CA GLN A 56 -1.23 -14.59 32.37
C GLN A 56 -0.12 -15.06 31.43
N SER A 57 0.74 -15.99 31.85
CA SER A 57 1.75 -16.57 30.97
C SER A 57 1.13 -17.25 29.75
N LYS A 58 0.01 -17.95 29.93
CA LYS A 58 -0.69 -18.59 28.81
C LYS A 58 -1.27 -17.57 27.81
N ILE A 59 -1.88 -16.50 28.32
CA ILE A 59 -2.38 -15.39 27.50
C ILE A 59 -1.22 -14.74 26.73
N GLU A 60 -0.05 -14.63 27.34
CA GLU A 60 1.13 -14.06 26.69
C GLU A 60 1.62 -14.91 25.51
N GLU A 61 1.65 -16.25 25.66
CA GLU A 61 1.89 -17.18 24.55
C GLU A 61 0.85 -17.00 23.43
N MET A 62 -0.43 -16.94 23.78
CA MET A 62 -1.51 -16.74 22.81
C MET A 62 -1.40 -15.39 22.09
N ARG A 63 -1.01 -14.32 22.79
CA ARG A 63 -0.77 -13.00 22.19
C ARG A 63 0.38 -13.02 21.18
N GLN A 64 1.44 -13.79 21.46
CA GLN A 64 2.55 -13.96 20.51
C GLN A 64 2.09 -14.69 19.24
N LEU A 65 1.34 -15.80 19.38
CA LEU A 65 0.76 -16.52 18.24
C LEU A 65 -0.21 -15.64 17.45
N TYR A 66 -1.05 -14.87 18.14
CA TYR A 66 -1.97 -13.92 17.51
C TYR A 66 -1.21 -12.88 16.68
N LEU A 67 -0.12 -12.34 17.21
CA LEU A 67 0.70 -11.36 16.50
C LEU A 67 1.36 -11.96 15.26
N GLN A 68 1.88 -13.19 15.35
CA GLN A 68 2.42 -13.92 14.19
C GLN A 68 1.35 -14.16 13.12
N TYR A 69 0.15 -14.56 13.53
CA TYR A 69 -0.99 -14.73 12.63
C TYR A 69 -1.38 -13.41 11.92
N GLN A 70 -1.45 -12.29 12.66
CA GLN A 70 -1.74 -10.99 12.06
C GLN A 70 -0.65 -10.54 11.07
N LEU A 71 0.62 -10.87 11.36
CA LEU A 71 1.74 -10.60 10.44
C LEU A 71 1.63 -11.44 9.16
N SER A 72 1.34 -12.74 9.27
CA SER A 72 1.20 -13.61 8.08
C SER A 72 0.06 -13.17 7.18
N LEU A 73 -1.07 -12.73 7.76
CA LEU A 73 -2.17 -12.14 6.99
C LEU A 73 -1.75 -10.87 6.24
N ARG A 74 -0.90 -10.02 6.82
CA ARG A 74 -0.38 -8.83 6.11
C ARG A 74 0.55 -9.21 4.98
N GLU A 75 1.41 -10.21 5.17
CA GLU A 75 2.31 -10.69 4.13
C GLU A 75 1.55 -11.35 2.98
N ASP A 76 0.56 -12.18 3.28
CA ASP A 76 -0.32 -12.79 2.28
C ASP A 76 -1.10 -11.71 1.51
N ASN A 77 -1.62 -10.69 2.20
CA ASN A 77 -2.27 -9.55 1.53
C ASN A 77 -1.30 -8.72 0.66
N LYS A 78 -0.03 -8.55 1.08
CA LYS A 78 0.99 -7.90 0.25
C LYS A 78 1.26 -8.75 -1.00
N LYS A 79 1.54 -10.04 -0.84
CA LYS A 79 1.76 -10.96 -1.97
C LYS A 79 0.54 -10.97 -2.90
N ASP A 80 -0.67 -11.11 -2.38
CA ASP A 80 -1.90 -11.09 -3.18
C ASP A 80 -2.12 -9.75 -3.91
N LYS A 81 -1.71 -8.60 -3.35
CA LYS A 81 -1.75 -7.31 -4.05
C LYS A 81 -0.78 -7.24 -5.24
N TYR A 82 0.38 -7.87 -5.14
CA TYR A 82 1.34 -7.92 -6.25
C TYR A 82 0.94 -8.94 -7.34
N TYR A 83 0.20 -10.00 -6.99
CA TYR A 83 -0.10 -11.12 -7.91
C TYR A 83 -1.56 -11.20 -8.39
N ARG A 84 -2.53 -10.50 -7.80
CA ARG A 84 -3.91 -10.51 -8.32
C ARG A 84 -4.07 -9.53 -9.48
N HIS A 85 -4.29 -10.08 -10.66
CA HIS A 85 -4.90 -9.33 -11.76
C HIS A 85 -6.23 -8.68 -11.33
N PRO A 86 -6.55 -7.48 -11.82
CA PRO A 86 -7.80 -6.80 -11.49
C PRO A 86 -8.97 -7.61 -12.07
N LYS A 87 -9.76 -8.26 -11.19
CA LYS A 87 -10.84 -9.20 -11.59
C LYS A 87 -12.16 -8.52 -11.98
N THR A 88 -12.31 -7.21 -11.80
CA THR A 88 -13.50 -6.45 -12.18
C THR A 88 -13.17 -5.42 -13.26
N LYS A 89 -14.00 -5.26 -14.31
CA LYS A 89 -13.78 -4.24 -15.36
C LYS A 89 -13.62 -2.82 -14.76
N LEU A 90 -14.39 -2.52 -13.71
CA LEU A 90 -14.29 -1.30 -12.89
C LEU A 90 -12.89 -1.05 -12.29
N SER A 91 -12.09 -2.10 -12.05
CA SER A 91 -10.75 -1.96 -11.49
C SER A 91 -9.66 -1.68 -12.54
N LYS A 92 -9.83 -2.13 -13.79
CA LYS A 92 -8.84 -1.89 -14.85
C LYS A 92 -8.87 -0.44 -15.34
N GLU A 93 -10.08 0.10 -15.52
CA GLU A 93 -10.27 1.49 -15.93
C GLU A 93 -9.73 2.45 -14.88
N HIS A 94 -10.04 2.21 -13.60
CA HIS A 94 -9.52 2.99 -12.50
C HIS A 94 -7.98 2.91 -12.38
N ILE A 95 -7.40 1.72 -12.58
CA ILE A 95 -5.93 1.57 -12.62
C ILE A 95 -5.35 2.37 -13.79
N ASN A 96 -5.99 2.31 -14.96
CA ASN A 96 -5.53 3.05 -16.13
C ASN A 96 -5.60 4.56 -15.88
N GLU A 97 -6.70 5.05 -15.31
CA GLU A 97 -6.89 6.46 -14.94
C GLU A 97 -5.81 6.93 -13.95
N ILE A 98 -5.55 6.16 -12.90
CA ILE A 98 -4.51 6.48 -11.91
C ILE A 98 -3.13 6.54 -12.58
N VAL A 99 -2.76 5.50 -13.34
CA VAL A 99 -1.43 5.42 -13.96
C VAL A 99 -1.24 6.54 -14.97
N THR A 100 -2.23 6.79 -15.85
CA THR A 100 -2.16 7.88 -16.83
C THR A 100 -2.10 9.25 -16.17
N THR A 101 -2.81 9.48 -15.07
CA THR A 101 -2.74 10.74 -14.30
C THR A 101 -1.33 10.98 -13.77
N TYR A 102 -0.70 9.97 -13.16
CA TYR A 102 0.69 10.11 -12.71
C TYR A 102 1.68 10.35 -13.86
N LEU A 103 1.47 9.69 -15.01
CA LEU A 103 2.33 9.91 -16.17
C LEU A 103 2.19 11.32 -16.74
N LYS A 104 0.96 11.86 -16.80
CA LYS A 104 0.70 13.26 -17.20
C LYS A 104 1.37 14.27 -16.27
N LEU A 105 1.41 13.97 -14.97
CA LEU A 105 2.13 14.77 -13.97
C LEU A 105 3.67 14.59 -14.04
N GLY A 106 4.18 13.74 -14.93
CA GLY A 106 5.61 13.56 -15.16
C GLY A 106 6.30 12.52 -14.27
N PHE A 107 5.57 11.77 -13.43
CA PHE A 107 6.17 10.76 -12.53
C PHE A 107 6.78 9.58 -13.29
N THR A 108 7.91 9.05 -12.80
CA THR A 108 8.56 7.88 -13.41
C THR A 108 7.85 6.59 -13.03
N PHE A 109 8.03 5.52 -13.83
CA PHE A 109 7.44 4.22 -13.49
C PHE A 109 7.90 3.69 -12.13
N ARG A 110 9.13 4.01 -11.69
CA ARG A 110 9.63 3.66 -10.36
C ARG A 110 8.89 4.42 -9.25
N ASP A 111 8.51 5.68 -9.51
CA ASP A 111 7.72 6.47 -8.56
C ASP A 111 6.29 5.96 -8.49
N ILE A 112 5.73 5.57 -9.64
CA ILE A 112 4.38 5.00 -9.74
C ILE A 112 4.31 3.65 -9.04
N GLU A 113 5.28 2.76 -9.23
CA GLU A 113 5.35 1.45 -8.55
C GLU A 113 5.35 1.56 -7.01
N LYS A 114 5.98 2.60 -6.46
CA LYS A 114 5.97 2.84 -5.00
C LYS A 114 4.60 3.29 -4.48
N ARG A 115 3.83 3.99 -5.30
CA ARG A 115 2.54 4.61 -4.91
C ARG A 115 1.35 3.73 -5.26
N VAL A 116 1.44 3.05 -6.39
CA VAL A 116 0.42 2.16 -6.95
C VAL A 116 1.02 0.78 -6.91
N SER A 117 0.37 -0.17 -6.24
CA SER A 117 0.86 -1.55 -6.04
C SER A 117 0.88 -2.38 -7.34
N ILE A 118 1.54 -1.87 -8.39
CA ILE A 118 1.70 -2.46 -9.72
C ILE A 118 3.19 -2.58 -9.97
N ALA A 119 3.64 -3.76 -10.39
CA ALA A 119 5.03 -4.02 -10.67
C ALA A 119 5.55 -3.16 -11.84
N TYR A 120 6.80 -2.72 -11.74
CA TYR A 120 7.48 -1.94 -12.78
C TYR A 120 7.41 -2.59 -14.17
N GLN A 121 7.61 -3.91 -14.24
CA GLN A 121 7.57 -4.65 -15.50
C GLN A 121 6.19 -4.56 -16.17
N THR A 122 5.12 -4.61 -15.37
CA THR A 122 3.76 -4.46 -15.85
C THR A 122 3.50 -3.04 -16.36
N LEU A 123 3.98 -2.02 -15.63
CA LEU A 123 3.88 -0.62 -16.04
C LEU A 123 4.58 -0.36 -17.37
N ARG A 124 5.83 -0.85 -17.51
CA ARG A 124 6.63 -0.68 -18.73
C ARG A 124 6.02 -1.37 -19.95
N ASN A 125 5.37 -2.52 -19.77
CA ASN A 125 4.83 -3.30 -20.88
C ASN A 125 3.49 -2.79 -21.41
N HIS A 126 2.70 -2.08 -20.58
CA HIS A 126 1.33 -1.67 -20.94
C HIS A 126 1.18 -0.16 -21.18
N TRP A 127 2.13 0.66 -20.73
CA TRP A 127 2.09 2.12 -20.93
C TRP A 127 3.42 2.62 -21.50
N ASN A 128 3.33 3.52 -22.47
CA ASN A 128 4.46 4.30 -22.93
C ASN A 128 4.41 5.69 -22.29
N ARG A 129 5.49 6.09 -21.64
CA ARG A 129 5.58 7.39 -20.96
C ARG A 129 5.42 8.56 -21.95
N SER A 130 5.97 8.42 -23.16
CA SER A 130 5.90 9.42 -24.24
C SER A 130 4.47 9.86 -24.57
N ASP A 131 3.51 8.96 -24.47
CA ASP A 131 2.13 9.19 -24.91
C ASP A 131 1.38 10.14 -23.97
N TYR A 132 1.91 10.35 -22.75
CA TYR A 132 1.25 11.10 -21.69
C TYR A 132 2.03 12.31 -21.19
N ILE A 133 3.35 12.38 -21.46
CA ILE A 133 4.12 13.59 -21.16
C ILE A 133 3.68 14.67 -22.15
N GLN A 134 2.90 15.63 -21.66
CA GLN A 134 2.72 16.89 -22.37
C GLN A 134 3.97 17.72 -22.13
N THR A 135 4.90 17.68 -23.06
CA THR A 135 5.90 18.75 -23.14
C THR A 135 5.16 20.01 -23.54
N VAL A 136 5.28 21.07 -22.74
CA VAL A 136 4.82 22.40 -23.17
C VAL A 136 5.43 22.67 -24.54
N GLU A 137 4.62 23.13 -25.50
CA GLU A 137 5.12 23.48 -26.82
C GLU A 137 6.26 24.49 -26.65
N THR A 138 7.37 24.24 -27.33
CA THR A 138 8.54 25.11 -27.22
C THR A 138 8.20 26.47 -27.83
N GLU A 139 7.99 27.47 -26.98
CA GLU A 139 7.80 28.85 -27.41
C GLU A 139 9.15 29.49 -27.71
N VAL A 140 9.30 30.01 -28.93
CA VAL A 140 10.53 30.68 -29.36
C VAL A 140 10.28 32.18 -29.35
N TYR A 141 11.08 32.90 -28.56
CA TYR A 141 11.03 34.36 -28.47
C TYR A 141 12.23 34.98 -29.17
N LEU A 142 11.99 36.01 -29.97
CA LEU A 142 13.06 36.83 -30.54
C LEU A 142 13.56 37.83 -29.51
N LYS A 143 14.89 37.95 -29.40
CA LYS A 143 15.52 38.84 -28.41
C LYS A 143 15.20 40.32 -28.68
N SER A 144 15.04 40.70 -29.95
CA SER A 144 14.61 42.05 -30.37
C SER A 144 13.22 42.39 -29.85
N ASP A 145 12.28 41.45 -30.00
CA ASP A 145 10.88 41.67 -29.67
C ASP A 145 10.71 41.81 -28.16
N LEU A 146 11.46 41.01 -27.40
CA LEU A 146 11.56 41.13 -25.94
C LEU A 146 12.12 42.48 -25.48
N SER A 147 13.08 43.05 -26.21
CA SER A 147 13.62 44.38 -25.87
C SER A 147 12.65 45.53 -26.18
N ASP A 148 11.78 45.35 -27.18
CA ASP A 148 10.78 46.33 -27.59
C ASP A 148 9.46 46.19 -26.80
N GLY A 149 9.39 45.25 -25.85
CA GLY A 149 8.23 45.00 -24.99
C GLY A 149 7.14 44.12 -25.61
N TYR A 150 7.40 43.50 -26.77
CA TYR A 150 6.49 42.57 -27.44
C TYR A 150 6.87 41.11 -27.12
N TYR A 151 5.87 40.28 -26.81
CA TYR A 151 6.09 38.90 -26.34
C TYR A 151 5.24 37.88 -27.12
N LEU A 152 5.10 38.05 -28.44
CA LEU A 152 4.39 37.06 -29.26
C LEU A 152 5.33 35.88 -29.58
N PRO A 153 5.00 34.65 -29.16
CA PRO A 153 5.84 33.49 -29.43
C PRO A 153 5.78 33.12 -30.92
N GLY A 154 6.95 32.86 -31.51
CA GLY A 154 7.07 32.30 -32.85
C GLY A 154 6.93 30.77 -32.82
N THR A 155 6.23 30.21 -33.82
CA THR A 155 6.01 28.76 -33.95
C THR A 155 7.13 28.00 -34.66
N SER A 156 8.20 28.70 -35.09
CA SER A 156 9.29 28.10 -35.86
C SER A 156 10.67 28.44 -35.30
N LEU A 157 11.51 27.42 -35.15
CA LEU A 157 12.93 27.59 -34.84
C LEU A 157 13.66 28.40 -35.93
N PRO A 158 14.57 29.33 -35.56
CA PRO A 158 15.38 30.06 -36.51
C PRO A 158 16.15 29.10 -37.43
N LYS A 159 16.32 29.47 -38.71
CA LYS A 159 17.02 28.63 -39.70
C LYS A 159 18.43 28.23 -39.26
N SER A 160 19.10 29.07 -38.46
CA SER A 160 20.43 28.79 -37.89
C SER A 160 20.46 27.64 -36.87
N MET A 161 19.31 27.26 -36.30
CA MET A 161 19.17 26.18 -35.33
C MET A 161 18.54 24.91 -35.92
N LYS A 162 18.16 24.93 -37.20
CA LYS A 162 17.70 23.72 -37.88
C LYS A 162 18.92 22.89 -38.23
N VAL A 163 18.99 21.66 -37.70
CA VAL A 163 19.98 20.67 -38.11
C VAL A 163 19.64 20.27 -39.55
N ASN A 164 20.63 20.35 -40.46
CA ASN A 164 20.49 19.96 -41.87
C ASN A 164 20.10 18.49 -42.02
#